data_AF-A0A662H4S1-F1
#
_entry.id   AF-A0A662H4S1-F1
#
_cell.length_a   1.000
_cell.length_b   1.000
_cell.length_c   1.000
_cell.angle_alpha   90.00
_cell.angle_beta   90.00
_cell.angle_gamma   90.00
#
_symmetry.space_group_name_H-M   'P 1'
#
loop_
_entity.id
_entity.type
_entity.pdbx_description
1 polymer ?
#
loop_
_entity_poly.entity_id
_entity_poly.type
_entity_poly.pdbx_seq_one_letter_code
_entity_poly.pdbx_strand_id
1 'polypeptide(L)'
;MRKWIECPECGHPLSTIVERDEATGEIKIKFFCEGPGDDVFELEILTGLKEEDLADLREVGKVVKKEMKVVLIAREPESYSEY
;
A
#
# COMPACT_ATOMS: atom_id res chain seq x y z
N MET A 1 12.60 -9.77 -19.09
CA MET A 1 12.74 -9.94 -17.63
C MET A 1 11.84 -8.93 -16.94
N ARG A 2 10.97 -9.33 -16.01
CA ARG A 2 10.27 -8.38 -15.13
C ARG A 2 11.31 -7.86 -14.14
N LYS A 3 11.52 -6.54 -14.09
CA LYS A 3 12.32 -5.91 -13.05
C LYS A 3 11.40 -5.70 -11.85
N TRP A 4 11.72 -6.33 -10.72
CA TRP A 4 10.98 -6.12 -9.47
C TRP A 4 11.24 -4.70 -8.96
N ILE A 5 10.24 -4.09 -8.34
CA ILE A 5 10.44 -2.82 -7.64
C ILE A 5 11.03 -3.18 -6.27
N GLU A 6 12.23 -2.68 -6.00
CA GLU A 6 12.98 -2.97 -4.79
C GLU A 6 12.74 -1.86 -3.76
N CYS A 7 12.75 -2.22 -2.48
CA CYS A 7 12.77 -1.27 -1.38
C CYS A 7 14.05 -0.44 -1.47
N PRO A 8 13.97 0.90 -1.39
CA PRO A 8 15.15 1.75 -1.45
C PRO A 8 16.08 1.60 -0.25
N GLU A 9 15.62 0.98 0.85
CA GLU A 9 16.41 0.78 2.08
C GLU A 9 17.07 -0.60 2.11
N CYS A 10 16.27 -1.67 2.05
CA CYS A 10 16.72 -3.05 2.21
C CYS A 10 17.17 -3.69 0.88
N GLY A 11 16.76 -3.15 -0.28
CA GLY A 11 17.01 -3.74 -1.60
C GLY A 11 16.21 -5.01 -1.91
N HIS A 12 15.39 -5.50 -0.98
CA HIS A 12 14.48 -6.61 -1.22
C HIS A 12 13.23 -6.16 -2.01
N PRO A 13 12.50 -7.09 -2.65
CA PRO A 13 11.25 -6.77 -3.34
C PRO A 13 10.22 -6.09 -2.42
N LEU A 14 9.55 -5.06 -2.93
CA LEU A 14 8.37 -4.48 -2.28
C LEU A 14 7.16 -5.41 -2.48
N SER A 15 6.50 -5.71 -1.37
CA SER A 15 5.18 -6.32 -1.35
C SER A 15 4.09 -5.32 -1.08
N THR A 16 2.87 -5.69 -1.46
CA THR A 16 1.71 -4.81 -1.40
C THR A 16 0.53 -5.48 -0.73
N ILE A 17 -0.18 -4.73 0.11
CA ILE A 17 -1.50 -5.10 0.62
C ILE A 17 -2.51 -4.00 0.31
N VAL A 18 -3.75 -4.41 0.02
CA VAL A 18 -4.88 -3.50 -0.16
C VAL A 18 -5.79 -3.66 1.04
N GLU A 19 -6.09 -2.57 1.73
CA GLU A 19 -6.95 -2.57 2.91
C GLU A 19 -7.91 -1.38 2.91
N ARG A 20 -8.96 -1.49 3.72
CA ARG A 20 -9.89 -0.38 3.97
C ARG A 20 -9.41 0.37 5.21
N ASP A 21 -9.21 1.67 5.06
CA ASP A 21 -8.99 2.57 6.18
C ASP A 21 -10.27 2.67 7.02
N GLU A 22 -10.21 2.27 8.28
CA GLU A 22 -11.40 2.20 9.15
C GLU A 22 -11.94 3.59 9.51
N ALA A 23 -11.08 4.61 9.60
CA ALA A 23 -11.47 5.96 9.99
C ALA A 23 -12.20 6.70 8.85
N THR A 24 -11.69 6.56 7.63
CA THR A 24 -12.19 7.31 6.46
C THR A 24 -13.10 6.48 5.54
N GLY A 25 -13.02 5.14 5.66
CA GLY A 25 -13.66 4.19 4.75
C GLY A 25 -12.97 4.10 3.38
N GLU A 26 -11.82 4.74 3.23
CA GLU A 26 -11.05 4.81 1.99
C GLU A 26 -10.28 3.51 1.73
N ILE A 27 -10.15 3.12 0.47
CA ILE A 27 -9.28 2.03 0.05
C ILE A 27 -7.85 2.58 0.05
N LYS A 28 -6.95 1.93 0.77
CA LYS A 28 -5.53 2.25 0.77
C LYS A 28 -4.68 1.06 0.34
N ILE A 29 -3.54 1.37 -0.27
CA ILE A 29 -2.56 0.40 -0.72
C ILE A 29 -1.29 0.64 0.07
N LYS A 30 -0.81 -0.36 0.79
CA LYS A 30 0.44 -0.28 1.54
C LYS A 30 1.53 -1.05 0.82
N PHE A 31 2.72 -0.48 0.79
CA PHE A 31 3.93 -1.09 0.29
C PHE A 31 4.91 -1.30 1.45
N PHE A 32 5.40 -2.53 1.59
CA PHE A 32 6.31 -2.93 2.66
C PHE A 32 7.37 -3.92 2.11
N CYS A 33 8.53 -4.03 2.77
CA CYS A 33 9.57 -4.99 2.41
C CYS A 33 9.26 -6.35 3.07
N GLU A 34 9.47 -7.46 2.34
CA GLU A 34 9.32 -8.84 2.87
C GLU A 34 10.56 -9.33 3.64
N GLY A 35 11.50 -8.44 3.94
CA GLY A 35 12.75 -8.74 4.64
C GLY A 35 12.58 -8.80 6.16
N PRO A 36 13.58 -9.32 6.89
CA PRO A 36 13.58 -9.34 8.34
C PRO A 36 13.60 -7.92 8.90
N GLY A 37 12.42 -7.36 9.20
CA GLY A 37 12.14 -6.36 10.25
C GLY A 37 12.91 -5.02 10.28
N ASP A 38 13.87 -4.79 9.40
CA ASP A 38 14.77 -3.63 9.44
C ASP A 38 14.21 -2.41 8.70
N ASP A 39 13.09 -2.56 7.99
CA ASP A 39 12.48 -1.46 7.24
C ASP A 39 11.77 -0.49 8.17
N VAL A 40 12.37 0.68 8.30
CA VAL A 40 11.87 1.77 9.16
C VAL A 40 10.71 2.49 8.49
N PHE A 41 10.43 2.25 7.19
CA PHE A 41 9.39 2.99 6.47
C PHE A 41 8.42 2.12 5.67
N GLU A 42 7.12 2.43 5.81
CA GLU A 42 6.01 1.95 4.99
C GLU A 42 5.56 3.06 4.04
N LEU A 43 5.28 2.71 2.78
CA LEU A 43 4.68 3.63 1.83
C LEU A 43 3.20 3.33 1.68
N GLU A 44 2.36 4.30 2.02
CA GLU A 44 0.91 4.21 1.87
C GLU A 44 0.43 5.07 0.70
N ILE A 45 -0.45 4.49 -0.12
CA ILE A 45 -1.22 5.20 -1.13
C ILE A 45 -2.66 5.27 -0.66
N LEU A 46 -3.11 6.47 -0.35
CA LEU A 46 -4.50 6.83 -0.11
C LEU A 46 -5.13 7.11 -1.48
N THR A 47 -6.00 6.22 -1.95
CA THR A 47 -6.49 6.22 -3.35
C THR A 47 -7.60 7.23 -3.63
N GLY A 48 -8.22 7.79 -2.58
CA GLY A 48 -9.44 8.57 -2.60
C GLY A 48 -10.70 7.77 -2.95
N LEU A 49 -10.56 6.45 -3.19
CA LEU A 49 -11.66 5.57 -3.55
C LEU A 49 -12.29 4.94 -2.30
N LYS A 50 -13.61 4.77 -2.35
CA LYS A 50 -14.38 3.97 -1.40
C LYS A 50 -15.01 2.78 -2.11
N GLU A 51 -15.53 1.84 -1.34
CA GLU A 51 -16.20 0.65 -1.88
C GLU A 51 -17.39 1.01 -2.81
N GLU A 52 -18.12 2.08 -2.49
CA GLU A 52 -19.20 2.62 -3.33
C GLU A 52 -18.71 3.09 -4.71
N ASP A 53 -17.51 3.65 -4.80
CA ASP A 53 -16.90 4.07 -6.07
C ASP A 53 -16.58 2.85 -6.96
N LEU A 54 -16.36 1.66 -6.37
CA LEU A 54 -16.15 0.43 -7.13
C LEU A 54 -17.46 -0.12 -7.69
N ALA A 55 -18.59 0.12 -7.01
CA ALA A 55 -19.91 -0.28 -7.52
C ALA A 55 -20.23 0.43 -8.84
N ASP A 56 -19.72 1.65 -9.00
CA ASP A 56 -19.86 2.46 -10.21
C ASP A 56 -19.05 1.92 -11.41
N LEU A 57 -18.05 1.07 -11.20
CA LEU A 57 -17.20 0.48 -12.25
C LEU A 57 -17.79 -0.78 -12.90
N ARG A 58 -19.07 -1.08 -12.67
CA ARG A 58 -19.79 -2.19 -13.33
C ARG A 58 -20.08 -1.93 -14.82
N GLU A 59 -19.95 -0.69 -15.27
CA GLU A 59 -20.14 -0.29 -16.67
C GLU A 59 -18.79 -0.17 -17.40
N VAL A 60 -18.66 -0.88 -18.53
CA VAL A 60 -17.44 -0.86 -19.34
C VAL A 60 -17.17 0.55 -19.87
N GLY A 61 -15.99 1.09 -19.58
CA GLY A 61 -15.56 2.42 -20.03
C GLY A 61 -15.93 3.56 -19.08
N LYS A 62 -16.65 3.29 -17.98
CA LYS A 62 -16.88 4.28 -16.94
C LYS A 62 -15.58 4.61 -16.22
N VAL A 63 -15.36 5.90 -15.99
CA VAL A 63 -14.13 6.43 -15.38
C VAL A 63 -14.48 7.10 -14.07
N VAL A 64 -13.91 6.60 -12.98
CA VAL A 64 -13.90 7.28 -11.67
C VAL A 64 -12.56 7.99 -11.52
N LYS A 65 -12.60 9.31 -11.27
CA LYS A 65 -11.40 10.13 -11.04
C LYS A 65 -11.36 10.56 -9.59
N LYS A 66 -10.26 10.27 -8.91
CA LYS A 66 -9.96 10.73 -7.54
C LYS A 66 -8.54 11.27 -7.49
N GLU A 67 -8.29 12.18 -6.56
CA GLU A 67 -6.95 12.59 -6.21
C GLU A 67 -6.34 11.52 -5.29
N MET A 68 -5.14 11.05 -5.61
CA MET A 68 -4.39 10.12 -4.77
C MET A 68 -3.35 10.87 -3.94
N LYS A 69 -3.11 10.39 -2.72
CA LYS A 69 -2.04 10.89 -1.85
C LYS A 69 -1.07 9.75 -1.56
N VAL A 70 0.22 10.05 -1.62
CA VAL A 70 1.29 9.11 -1.28
C VAL A 70 1.95 9.62 -0.02
N VAL A 71 2.04 8.75 0.99
CA VAL A 71 2.58 9.08 2.31
C VAL A 71 3.66 8.08 2.65
N LEU A 72 4.78 8.57 3.18
CA LEU A 72 5.82 7.75 3.79
C LEU A 72 5.60 7.77 5.30
N ILE A 73 5.44 6.60 5.92
CA ILE A 73 5.18 6.42 7.34
C ILE A 73 6.35 5.69 7.96
N ALA A 74 6.83 6.17 9.11
CA ALA A 74 7.83 5.44 9.87
C ALA A 74 7.17 4.32 10.69
N ARG A 75 7.72 3.11 10.66
CA ARG A 75 7.33 1.98 11.51
C ARG A 75 8.38 1.74 12.59
N GLU A 76 7.92 1.21 13.72
CA GLU A 76 8.85 0.61 14.68
C GLU A 76 9.35 -0.73 14.11
N PRO A 77 10.66 -1.00 14.15
CA PRO A 77 11.21 -2.25 13.64
C PRO A 77 10.60 -3.43 14.39
N GLU A 78 10.17 -4.45 13.64
CA GLU A 78 9.59 -5.65 14.24
C GLU A 78 10.70 -6.42 14.97
N SER A 79 10.59 -6.58 16.29
CA SER A 79 11.57 -7.36 17.04
C SER A 79 11.45 -8.82 16.61
N TYR A 80 12.49 -9.35 15.99
CA TYR A 80 12.59 -10.76 15.63
C TYR A 80 12.50 -11.63 16.91
N SER A 81 11.34 -12.23 17.19
CA SER A 81 11.23 -13.26 18.23
C SER A 81 11.43 -14.62 17.59
N GLU A 82 12.61 -15.22 17.77
CA GLU A 82 12.85 -16.62 17.44
C GLU A 82 11.93 -17.48 18.32
N TYR A 83 10.95 -18.16 17.71
CA TYR A 83 10.16 -19.20 18.36
C TYR A 83 10.90 -20.54 18.32
#